data_AF-A0A6L5EZE5-F1
#
_entry.id   AF-A0A6L5EZE5-F1
#
_cell.length_a   1.000
_cell.length_b   1.000
_cell.length_c   1.000
_cell.angle_alpha   90.00
_cell.angle_beta   90.00
_cell.angle_gamma   90.00
#
_symmetry.space_group_name_H-M   'P 1'
#
loop_
_entity.id
_entity.type
_entity.pdbx_description
1 polymer ?
#
loop_
_entity_poly.entity_id
_entity_poly.type
_entity_poly.pdbx_seq_one_letter_code
_entity_poly.pdbx_strand_id
1 'polypeptide(L)'
;MTGRRRKPGRMGPFIEGYRDWLASRGYTSATVINMLAMASVLGRWLDSHDLAPADLDRAAISEFRGAMRAGGRRYVPGARGLDPLLDYLKHVGVLDVSAVPTTLVETLVERYRAWLVADRGLADATVERYVKLARTFLSRCGREVESLTGGDIVAFLLAEAQRLSVGSVQGRVAELRSLLKFLYLQGLTPRSLATVVPPVAGWRDTGVPKAIRTEDAHRLLASCDRGDPIGIRDYAILMLVTRLGLRSAEVAHLEFDDI
;
A
#
# COMPACT_ATOMS: atom_id res chain seq x y z
N MET A 1 -28.44 -26.26 12.22
CA MET A 1 -29.07 -24.93 12.43
C MET A 1 -28.75 -24.04 11.25
N THR A 2 -29.72 -23.84 10.35
CA THR A 2 -29.59 -22.99 9.16
C THR A 2 -29.58 -21.53 9.58
N GLY A 3 -28.37 -20.99 9.84
CA GLY A 3 -28.17 -19.58 10.14
C GLY A 3 -28.71 -18.72 9.00
N ARG A 4 -29.77 -17.95 9.29
CA ARG A 4 -30.39 -16.97 8.40
C ARG A 4 -29.25 -16.10 7.81
N ARG A 5 -28.93 -16.27 6.51
CA ARG A 5 -27.91 -15.47 5.82
C ARG A 5 -28.25 -14.00 6.04
N ARG A 6 -27.45 -13.29 6.83
CA ARG A 6 -27.64 -11.86 7.05
C ARG A 6 -27.56 -11.16 5.70
N LYS A 7 -28.56 -10.33 5.38
CA LYS A 7 -28.59 -9.61 4.11
C LYS A 7 -27.31 -8.77 3.95
N PRO A 8 -26.79 -8.63 2.73
CA PRO A 8 -25.60 -7.85 2.42
C PRO A 8 -25.77 -6.33 2.59
N GLY A 9 -26.95 -5.85 3.00
CA GLY A 9 -27.24 -4.43 3.20
C GLY A 9 -27.23 -3.62 1.90
N ARG A 10 -26.80 -2.35 1.95
CA ARG A 10 -26.64 -1.48 0.76
C ARG A 10 -25.76 -2.07 -0.34
N MET A 11 -24.90 -3.04 -0.02
CA MET A 11 -24.04 -3.72 -1.02
C MET A 11 -24.76 -4.84 -1.79
N GLY A 12 -26.00 -5.18 -1.44
CA GLY A 12 -26.73 -6.30 -2.03
C GLY A 12 -26.81 -6.34 -3.56
N PRO A 13 -27.14 -5.22 -4.23
CA PRO A 13 -27.18 -5.16 -5.70
C PRO A 13 -25.84 -5.48 -6.37
N PHE A 14 -24.73 -5.36 -5.63
CA PHE A 14 -23.37 -5.46 -6.16
C PHE A 14 -22.70 -6.81 -5.91
N ILE A 15 -23.31 -7.70 -5.09
CA ILE A 15 -22.67 -8.93 -4.62
C ILE A 15 -22.38 -9.93 -5.74
N GLU A 16 -23.35 -10.20 -6.62
CA GLU A 16 -23.15 -11.20 -7.68
C GLU A 16 -22.20 -10.67 -8.76
N GLY A 17 -22.36 -9.41 -9.19
CA GLY A 17 -21.40 -8.81 -10.13
C GLY A 17 -19.97 -8.75 -9.57
N TYR A 18 -19.81 -8.49 -8.26
CA TYR A 18 -18.50 -8.50 -7.62
C TYR A 18 -17.89 -9.91 -7.55
N ARG A 19 -18.72 -10.95 -7.32
CA ARG A 19 -18.28 -12.35 -7.36
C ARG A 19 -17.68 -12.69 -8.72
N ASP A 20 -18.40 -12.40 -9.80
CA ASP A 20 -17.99 -12.72 -11.16
C ASP A 20 -16.74 -11.92 -11.57
N TRP A 21 -16.67 -10.66 -11.13
CA TRP A 21 -15.53 -9.78 -11.34
C TRP A 21 -14.24 -10.26 -10.64
N LEU A 22 -14.36 -10.86 -9.45
CA LEU A 22 -13.23 -11.49 -8.76
C LEU A 22 -12.86 -12.83 -9.42
N ALA A 23 -13.84 -13.66 -9.79
CA ALA A 23 -13.58 -14.94 -10.43
C ALA A 23 -12.83 -14.78 -11.76
N SER A 24 -13.23 -13.80 -12.58
CA SER A 24 -12.55 -13.47 -13.85
C SER A 24 -11.12 -12.96 -13.69
N ARG A 25 -10.72 -12.52 -12.48
CA ARG A 25 -9.36 -12.09 -12.15
C ARG A 25 -8.50 -13.18 -11.49
N GLY A 26 -8.98 -14.43 -11.51
CA GLY A 26 -8.21 -15.57 -11.00
C GLY A 26 -8.19 -15.69 -9.47
N TYR A 27 -9.05 -14.96 -8.75
CA TYR A 27 -9.16 -15.14 -7.30
C TYR A 27 -9.73 -16.52 -6.96
N THR A 28 -9.10 -17.21 -5.99
CA THR A 28 -9.60 -18.52 -5.51
C THR A 28 -10.99 -18.40 -4.90
N SER A 29 -11.78 -19.47 -4.95
CA SER A 29 -13.14 -19.50 -4.39
C SER A 29 -13.16 -19.14 -2.90
N ALA A 30 -12.16 -19.56 -2.13
CA ALA A 30 -12.03 -19.21 -0.72
C ALA A 30 -11.80 -17.71 -0.51
N THR A 31 -10.95 -17.09 -1.33
CA THR A 31 -10.72 -15.63 -1.30
C THR A 31 -11.98 -14.87 -1.69
N VAL A 32 -12.69 -15.30 -2.73
CA VAL A 32 -13.95 -14.70 -3.16
C VAL A 32 -14.98 -14.72 -2.02
N ILE A 33 -15.17 -15.85 -1.35
CA ILE A 33 -16.10 -15.96 -0.21
C ILE A 33 -15.75 -14.95 0.90
N ASN A 34 -14.47 -14.83 1.25
CA ASN A 34 -14.01 -13.89 2.27
C ASN A 34 -14.24 -12.43 1.86
N MET A 35 -13.99 -12.08 0.59
CA MET A 35 -14.23 -10.74 0.06
C MET A 35 -15.72 -10.39 -0.01
N LEU A 36 -16.58 -11.33 -0.38
CA LEU A 36 -18.04 -11.13 -0.37
C LEU A 36 -18.61 -10.98 1.04
N ALA A 37 -18.06 -11.74 2.00
CA ALA A 37 -18.42 -11.59 3.41
C ALA A 37 -18.05 -10.18 3.92
N MET A 38 -16.89 -9.67 3.50
CA MET A 38 -16.45 -8.31 3.82
C MET A 38 -17.33 -7.24 3.17
N ALA A 39 -17.66 -7.37 1.89
CA ALA A 39 -18.60 -6.49 1.20
C ALA A 39 -19.97 -6.46 1.91
N SER A 40 -20.44 -7.62 2.39
CA SER A 40 -21.68 -7.73 3.17
C SER A 40 -21.58 -7.06 4.55
N VAL A 41 -20.39 -7.04 5.17
CA VAL A 41 -20.16 -6.30 6.42
C VAL A 41 -20.19 -4.80 6.15
N LEU A 42 -19.53 -4.34 5.08
CA LEU A 42 -19.57 -2.93 4.69
C LEU A 42 -21.00 -2.47 4.38
N GLY A 43 -21.76 -3.23 3.61
CA GLY A 43 -23.13 -2.84 3.25
C GLY A 43 -24.08 -2.69 4.44
N ARG A 44 -23.90 -3.49 5.50
CA ARG A 44 -24.65 -3.29 6.75
C ARG A 44 -24.20 -2.08 7.56
N TRP A 45 -22.92 -1.74 7.48
CA TRP A 45 -22.41 -0.52 8.10
C TRP A 45 -22.92 0.72 7.36
N LEU A 46 -22.97 0.66 6.02
CA LEU A 46 -23.61 1.69 5.20
C LEU A 46 -25.08 1.89 5.56
N ASP A 47 -25.84 0.79 5.75
CA ASP A 47 -27.24 0.88 6.23
C ASP A 47 -27.36 1.63 7.57
N SER A 48 -26.46 1.37 8.52
CA SER A 48 -26.55 1.98 9.86
C SER A 48 -26.11 3.44 9.92
N HIS A 49 -25.43 3.94 8.87
CA HIS A 49 -24.98 5.34 8.78
C HIS A 49 -25.75 6.10 7.68
N ASP A 50 -26.76 5.47 7.09
CA ASP A 50 -27.55 5.99 5.96
C ASP A 50 -26.71 6.50 4.77
N LEU A 51 -25.60 5.80 4.50
CA LEU A 51 -24.69 6.11 3.40
C LEU A 51 -25.00 5.22 2.18
N ALA A 52 -24.96 5.80 0.98
CA ALA A 52 -25.00 5.02 -0.25
C ALA A 52 -23.60 4.46 -0.58
N PRO A 53 -23.51 3.37 -1.36
CA PRO A 53 -22.21 2.88 -1.85
C PRO A 53 -21.42 3.91 -2.66
N ALA A 54 -22.10 4.89 -3.28
CA ALA A 54 -21.48 6.01 -3.98
C ALA A 54 -20.77 7.01 -3.03
N ASP A 55 -21.16 7.04 -1.75
CA ASP A 55 -20.60 7.94 -0.73
C ASP A 55 -19.33 7.36 -0.06
N LEU A 56 -18.80 6.23 -0.56
CA LEU A 56 -17.59 5.62 -0.02
C LEU A 56 -16.34 6.42 -0.40
N ASP A 57 -16.01 7.40 0.43
CA ASP A 57 -14.78 8.17 0.35
C ASP A 57 -13.71 7.69 1.37
N ARG A 58 -12.58 8.42 1.44
CA ARG A 58 -11.51 8.10 2.38
C ARG A 58 -11.95 8.21 3.85
N ALA A 59 -12.83 9.15 4.17
CA ALA A 59 -13.30 9.37 5.54
C ALA A 59 -14.23 8.23 5.97
N ALA A 60 -15.22 7.88 5.15
CA ALA A 60 -16.14 6.76 5.37
C ALA A 60 -15.38 5.42 5.52
N ILE A 61 -14.37 5.17 4.68
CA ILE A 61 -13.52 3.97 4.82
C ILE A 61 -12.76 3.97 6.16
N SER A 62 -12.25 5.12 6.60
CA SER A 62 -11.56 5.24 7.88
C SER A 62 -12.49 4.97 9.06
N GLU A 63 -13.70 5.53 9.01
CA GLU A 63 -14.74 5.35 10.03
C GLU A 63 -15.23 3.90 10.12
N PHE A 64 -15.53 3.28 8.98
CA PHE A 64 -15.88 1.86 8.90
C PHE A 64 -14.83 0.98 9.59
N ARG A 65 -13.55 1.25 9.33
CA ARG A 65 -12.44 0.51 9.94
C ARG A 65 -12.32 0.78 11.44
N GLY A 66 -12.61 2.01 11.88
CA GLY A 66 -12.74 2.36 13.29
C GLY A 66 -13.83 1.53 13.98
N ALA A 67 -15.02 1.49 13.40
CA ALA A 67 -16.16 0.71 13.90
C ALA A 67 -15.85 -0.79 13.95
N MET A 68 -15.16 -1.35 12.95
CA MET A 68 -14.74 -2.75 12.97
C MET A 68 -13.76 -3.08 14.11
N ARG A 69 -12.84 -2.16 14.43
CA ARG A 69 -11.89 -2.32 15.56
C ARG A 69 -12.60 -2.24 16.90
N ALA A 70 -13.48 -1.25 17.07
CA ALA A 70 -14.26 -1.07 18.29
C ALA A 70 -15.20 -2.26 18.56
N GLY A 71 -15.73 -2.89 17.51
CA GLY A 71 -16.57 -4.09 17.59
C GLY A 71 -15.82 -5.40 17.87
N GLY A 72 -14.52 -5.36 18.20
CA GLY A 72 -13.75 -6.53 18.65
C GLY A 72 -13.55 -7.62 17.59
N ARG A 73 -13.65 -7.29 16.28
CA ARG A 73 -13.46 -8.32 15.24
C ARG A 73 -12.00 -8.79 15.19
N ARG A 74 -11.84 -10.12 15.12
CA ARG A 74 -10.54 -10.79 14.95
C ARG A 74 -9.79 -10.38 13.68
N TYR A 75 -10.50 -9.89 12.66
CA TYR A 75 -9.92 -9.42 11.40
C TYR A 75 -10.51 -8.07 10.99
N VAL A 76 -9.63 -7.09 10.78
CA VAL A 76 -9.95 -5.78 10.22
C VAL A 76 -9.08 -5.59 8.98
N PRO A 77 -9.65 -5.34 7.79
CA PRO A 77 -8.88 -5.16 6.57
C PRO A 77 -7.81 -4.08 6.71
N GLY A 78 -6.63 -4.38 6.15
CA GLY A 78 -5.56 -3.40 5.94
C GLY A 78 -6.03 -2.28 5.01
N ALA A 79 -5.24 -1.22 4.87
CA ALA A 79 -5.62 -0.07 4.03
C ALA A 79 -5.93 -0.45 2.57
N ARG A 80 -5.28 -1.51 2.08
CA ARG A 80 -5.47 -2.07 0.73
C ARG A 80 -6.45 -3.24 0.66
N GLY A 81 -6.96 -3.71 1.80
CA GLY A 81 -7.81 -4.91 1.85
C GLY A 81 -9.19 -4.69 1.20
N LEU A 82 -9.59 -3.44 1.00
CA LEU A 82 -10.83 -3.06 0.31
C LEU A 82 -10.59 -2.67 -1.15
N ASP A 83 -9.34 -2.57 -1.62
CA ASP A 83 -9.03 -2.09 -2.97
C ASP A 83 -9.78 -2.88 -4.05
N PRO A 84 -9.85 -4.23 -4.03
CA PRO A 84 -10.60 -4.96 -5.04
C PRO A 84 -12.09 -4.59 -5.09
N LEU A 85 -12.70 -4.32 -3.93
CA LEU A 85 -14.10 -3.91 -3.87
C LEU A 85 -14.30 -2.49 -4.40
N LEU A 86 -13.42 -1.57 -4.01
CA LEU A 86 -13.46 -0.18 -4.48
C LEU A 86 -13.23 -0.11 -5.99
N ASP A 87 -12.30 -0.90 -6.52
CA ASP A 87 -12.01 -0.96 -7.95
C ASP A 87 -13.17 -1.57 -8.75
N TYR A 88 -13.84 -2.60 -8.19
CA TYR A 88 -15.08 -3.09 -8.77
C TYR A 88 -16.17 -2.00 -8.81
N LEU A 89 -16.40 -1.29 -7.71
CA LEU A 89 -17.41 -0.23 -7.65
C LEU A 89 -17.13 0.94 -8.61
N LYS A 90 -15.86 1.28 -8.85
CA LYS A 90 -15.46 2.21 -9.91
C LYS A 90 -15.73 1.62 -11.30
N HIS A 91 -15.39 0.35 -11.51
CA HIS A 91 -15.57 -0.34 -12.79
C HIS A 91 -17.05 -0.38 -13.22
N VAL A 92 -17.97 -0.57 -12.28
CA VAL A 92 -19.43 -0.52 -12.55
C VAL A 92 -20.03 0.89 -12.45
N GLY A 93 -19.21 1.94 -12.29
CA GLY A 93 -19.63 3.33 -12.30
C GLY A 93 -20.39 3.81 -11.05
N VAL A 94 -20.31 3.08 -9.94
CA VAL A 94 -20.97 3.45 -8.67
C VAL A 94 -20.16 4.49 -7.92
N LEU A 95 -18.84 4.29 -7.86
CA LEU A 95 -17.93 5.31 -7.39
C LEU A 95 -17.58 6.18 -8.55
N ASP A 96 -18.00 7.43 -8.47
CA ASP A 96 -17.63 8.42 -9.45
C ASP A 96 -16.11 8.61 -9.37
N VAL A 97 -15.41 8.21 -10.43
CA VAL A 97 -13.98 8.55 -10.62
C VAL A 97 -13.88 10.01 -11.05
N SER A 98 -14.95 10.81 -10.86
CA SER A 98 -15.00 12.26 -11.03
C SER A 98 -13.64 12.80 -10.74
N ALA A 99 -12.99 13.23 -11.83
CA ALA A 99 -11.66 13.76 -11.84
C ALA A 99 -11.69 14.92 -10.84
N VAL A 100 -11.26 14.63 -9.61
CA VAL A 100 -10.99 15.66 -8.61
C VAL A 100 -10.19 16.69 -9.39
N PRO A 101 -10.63 17.96 -9.44
CA PRO A 101 -9.95 18.98 -10.22
C PRO A 101 -8.47 18.81 -9.97
N THR A 102 -7.71 18.45 -11.01
CA THR A 102 -6.35 17.96 -10.82
C THR A 102 -5.58 19.09 -10.18
N THR A 103 -5.35 18.96 -8.87
CA THR A 103 -4.69 20.01 -8.12
C THR A 103 -3.31 20.23 -8.74
N LEU A 104 -2.73 21.42 -8.58
CA LEU A 104 -1.36 21.67 -9.03
C LEU A 104 -0.39 20.58 -8.54
N VAL A 105 -0.63 20.07 -7.33
CA VAL A 105 0.11 18.96 -6.74
C VAL A 105 -0.06 17.67 -7.53
N GLU A 106 -1.28 17.27 -7.87
CA GLU A 106 -1.51 16.03 -8.65
C GLU A 106 -0.95 16.14 -10.07
N THR A 107 -1.08 17.30 -10.74
CA THR A 107 -0.47 17.53 -12.06
C THR A 107 1.05 17.39 -11.99
N LEU A 108 1.68 17.94 -10.96
CA LEU A 108 3.11 17.86 -10.78
C LEU A 108 3.58 16.44 -10.43
N VAL A 109 2.82 15.75 -9.58
CA VAL A 109 3.08 14.36 -9.20
C VAL A 109 2.98 13.44 -10.41
N GLU A 110 2.04 13.67 -11.32
CA GLU A 110 1.88 12.86 -12.52
C GLU A 110 3.00 13.12 -13.53
N ARG A 111 3.42 14.39 -13.70
CA ARG A 111 4.64 14.71 -14.47
C ARG A 111 5.87 14.05 -13.87
N TYR A 112 5.98 14.04 -12.54
CA TYR A 112 7.07 13.37 -11.85
C TYR A 112 7.04 11.86 -12.05
N ARG A 113 5.86 11.22 -11.98
CA ARG A 113 5.68 9.80 -12.29
C ARG A 113 6.18 9.48 -13.69
N ALA A 114 5.72 10.24 -14.69
CA ALA A 114 6.12 10.05 -16.08
C ALA A 114 7.64 10.12 -16.23
N TRP A 115 8.28 11.10 -15.60
CA TRP A 115 9.74 11.24 -15.58
C TRP A 115 10.47 10.08 -14.88
N LEU A 116 9.93 9.55 -13.77
CA LEU A 116 10.52 8.39 -13.09
C LEU A 116 10.48 7.11 -13.95
N VAL A 117 9.46 6.97 -14.79
CA VAL A 117 9.33 5.84 -15.71
C VAL A 117 10.20 6.06 -16.94
N ALA A 118 10.01 7.18 -17.64
CA ALA A 118 10.65 7.43 -18.94
C ALA A 118 12.16 7.70 -18.81
N ASP A 119 12.57 8.56 -17.88
CA ASP A 119 13.96 9.00 -17.78
C ASP A 119 14.77 8.13 -16.81
N ARG A 120 14.13 7.53 -15.80
CA ARG A 120 14.82 6.75 -14.76
C ARG A 120 14.58 5.24 -14.84
N GLY A 121 13.64 4.76 -15.64
CA GLY A 121 13.37 3.33 -15.83
C GLY A 121 13.03 2.60 -14.52
N LEU A 122 12.42 3.28 -13.55
CA LEU A 122 12.13 2.66 -12.26
C LEU A 122 10.94 1.71 -12.36
N ALA A 123 11.02 0.57 -11.66
CA ALA A 123 9.90 -0.37 -11.53
C ALA A 123 8.71 0.28 -10.82
N ASP A 124 7.48 -0.11 -11.19
CA ASP A 124 6.22 0.48 -10.71
C ASP A 124 6.12 0.58 -9.18
N ALA A 125 6.49 -0.47 -8.46
CA ALA A 125 6.48 -0.46 -7.00
C ALA A 125 7.40 0.62 -6.40
N THR A 126 8.51 0.91 -7.07
CA THR A 126 9.43 2.00 -6.68
C THR A 126 8.85 3.36 -7.05
N VAL A 127 8.27 3.48 -8.25
CA VAL A 127 7.59 4.71 -8.70
C VAL A 127 6.49 5.10 -7.73
N GLU A 128 5.63 4.17 -7.33
CA GLU A 128 4.56 4.39 -6.34
C GLU A 128 5.09 4.91 -5.00
N ARG A 129 6.23 4.35 -4.55
CA ARG A 129 6.87 4.79 -3.31
C ARG A 129 7.34 6.25 -3.39
N TYR A 130 7.94 6.63 -4.52
CA TYR A 130 8.45 7.97 -4.77
C TYR A 130 7.32 8.98 -4.96
N VAL A 131 6.28 8.62 -5.72
CA VAL A 131 5.06 9.42 -5.94
C VAL A 131 4.36 9.69 -4.62
N LYS A 132 4.23 8.68 -3.75
CA LYS A 132 3.62 8.86 -2.42
C LYS A 132 4.37 9.86 -1.56
N LEU A 133 5.72 9.83 -1.58
CA LEU A 133 6.50 10.86 -0.89
C LEU A 133 6.24 12.23 -1.50
N ALA A 134 6.34 12.35 -2.83
CA ALA A 134 6.19 13.63 -3.51
C ALA A 134 4.85 14.28 -3.21
N ARG A 135 3.76 13.52 -3.31
CA ARG A 135 2.42 13.98 -2.94
C ARG A 135 2.37 14.46 -1.49
N THR A 136 2.93 13.69 -0.56
CA THR A 136 2.93 14.04 0.87
C THR A 136 3.72 15.32 1.15
N PHE A 137 4.90 15.47 0.55
CA PHE A 137 5.76 16.64 0.69
C PHE A 137 5.07 17.89 0.13
N LEU A 138 4.67 17.85 -1.14
CA LEU A 138 4.07 18.99 -1.85
C LEU A 138 2.76 19.45 -1.19
N SER A 139 1.93 18.51 -0.73
CA SER A 139 0.69 18.84 -0.03
C SER A 139 0.94 19.52 1.33
N ARG A 140 2.02 19.16 2.03
CA ARG A 140 2.35 19.76 3.34
C ARG A 140 3.05 21.10 3.22
N CYS A 141 3.82 21.32 2.16
CA CYS A 141 4.47 22.61 1.94
C CYS A 141 3.44 23.73 1.69
N GLY A 142 2.33 23.43 1.01
CA GLY A 142 1.22 24.38 0.83
C GLY A 142 1.60 25.68 0.12
N ARG A 143 2.75 25.69 -0.58
CA ARG A 143 3.34 26.83 -1.28
C ARG A 143 3.66 26.45 -2.72
N GLU A 144 3.85 27.47 -3.55
CA GLU A 144 4.34 27.30 -4.91
C GLU A 144 5.75 26.73 -4.91
N VAL A 145 5.99 25.81 -5.83
CA VAL A 145 7.25 25.07 -5.96
C VAL A 145 8.45 25.99 -6.11
N GLU A 146 8.27 27.10 -6.84
CA GLU A 146 9.30 28.11 -7.09
C GLU A 146 9.82 28.78 -5.81
N SER A 147 8.97 28.83 -4.77
CA SER A 147 9.27 29.43 -3.47
C SER A 147 9.83 28.45 -2.44
N LEU A 148 10.05 27.18 -2.81
CA LEU A 148 10.57 26.16 -1.90
C LEU A 148 11.96 26.57 -1.36
N THR A 149 12.11 26.43 -0.04
CA THR A 149 13.36 26.75 0.65
C THR A 149 14.03 25.50 1.23
N GLY A 150 15.30 25.65 1.60
CA GLY A 150 15.99 24.65 2.41
C GLY A 150 15.30 24.37 3.75
N GLY A 151 14.67 25.39 4.35
CA GLY A 151 13.94 25.27 5.60
C GLY A 151 12.75 24.31 5.48
N ASP A 152 12.00 24.37 4.38
CA ASP A 152 10.85 23.48 4.14
C ASP A 152 11.28 22.01 4.03
N ILE A 153 12.43 21.78 3.37
CA ILE A 153 13.03 20.45 3.20
C ILE A 153 13.44 19.88 4.56
N VAL A 154 14.17 20.67 5.36
CA VAL A 154 14.64 20.24 6.68
C VAL A 154 13.46 20.00 7.62
N ALA A 155 12.47 20.90 7.64
CA ALA A 155 11.28 20.76 8.47
C ALA A 155 10.50 19.48 8.13
N PHE A 156 10.32 19.18 6.84
CA PHE A 156 9.67 17.95 6.41
C PHE A 156 10.43 16.69 6.85
N LEU A 157 11.75 16.67 6.67
CA LEU A 157 12.57 15.52 7.07
C LEU A 157 12.60 15.31 8.58
N LEU A 158 12.62 16.38 9.38
CA LEU A 158 12.52 16.29 10.84
C LEU A 158 11.17 15.69 11.28
N ALA A 159 10.07 16.10 10.67
CA ALA A 159 8.75 15.54 10.95
C ALA A 159 8.64 14.05 10.59
N GLU A 160 9.26 13.64 9.47
CA GLU A 160 9.31 12.21 9.10
C GLU A 160 10.23 11.41 10.02
N ALA A 161 11.35 11.99 10.47
CA ALA A 161 12.29 11.32 11.38
C ALA A 161 11.70 11.01 12.75
N GLN A 162 10.75 11.82 13.23
CA GLN A 162 10.02 11.54 14.48
C GLN A 162 9.08 10.32 14.37
N ARG A 163 8.69 9.93 13.16
CA ARG A 163 7.68 8.89 12.90
C ARG A 163 8.25 7.59 12.36
N LEU A 164 9.47 7.62 11.84
CA LEU A 164 10.05 6.55 11.04
C LEU A 164 11.38 6.05 11.63
N SER A 165 11.71 4.79 11.34
CA SER A 165 13.04 4.25 11.67
C SER A 165 14.13 4.95 10.85
N VAL A 166 15.37 4.94 11.34
CA VAL A 166 16.53 5.55 10.66
C VAL A 166 16.69 5.07 9.22
N GLY A 167 16.54 3.76 8.97
CA GLY A 167 16.60 3.21 7.61
C GLY A 167 15.45 3.69 6.71
N SER A 168 14.25 3.90 7.28
CA SER A 168 13.13 4.47 6.54
C SER A 168 13.37 5.94 6.19
N VAL A 169 13.99 6.72 7.09
CA VAL A 169 14.38 8.11 6.84
C VAL A 169 15.41 8.23 5.73
N GLN A 170 16.37 7.31 5.65
CA GLN A 170 17.32 7.25 4.53
C GLN A 170 16.62 7.07 3.18
N GLY A 171 15.63 6.17 3.13
CA GLY A 171 14.76 6.00 1.95
C GLY A 171 14.03 7.29 1.59
N ARG A 172 13.46 7.98 2.58
CA ARG A 172 12.78 9.27 2.39
C ARG A 172 13.70 10.35 1.85
N VAL A 173 14.95 10.39 2.31
CA VAL A 173 15.96 11.34 1.82
C VAL A 173 16.32 11.07 0.36
N ALA A 174 16.48 9.81 -0.04
CA ALA A 174 16.71 9.46 -1.44
C ALA A 174 15.54 9.85 -2.35
N GLU A 175 14.31 9.54 -1.91
CA GLU A 175 13.06 9.90 -2.60
C GLU A 175 12.92 11.42 -2.75
N LEU A 176 13.19 12.18 -1.68
CA LEU A 176 13.08 13.65 -1.69
C LEU A 176 14.15 14.28 -2.58
N ARG A 177 15.38 13.79 -2.54
CA ARG A 177 16.45 14.26 -3.43
C ARG A 177 16.09 14.04 -4.90
N SER A 178 15.46 12.91 -5.22
CA SER A 178 14.96 12.62 -6.57
C SER A 178 13.89 13.63 -7.01
N LEU A 179 12.93 13.93 -6.14
CA LEU A 179 11.90 14.92 -6.42
C LEU A 179 12.51 16.31 -6.67
N LEU A 180 13.36 16.78 -5.77
CA LEU A 180 13.98 18.10 -5.90
C LEU A 180 14.86 18.21 -7.15
N LYS A 181 15.52 17.11 -7.55
CA LYS A 181 16.24 17.05 -8.83
C LYS A 181 15.30 17.18 -10.02
N PHE A 182 14.17 16.49 -10.01
CA PHE A 182 13.14 16.62 -11.04
C PHE A 182 12.63 18.07 -11.15
N LEU A 183 12.28 18.70 -10.03
CA LEU A 183 11.77 20.07 -10.02
C LEU A 183 12.77 21.07 -10.63
N TYR A 184 14.05 20.90 -10.32
CA TYR A 184 15.11 21.71 -10.91
C TYR A 184 15.30 21.46 -12.41
N LEU A 185 15.34 20.18 -12.84
CA LEU A 185 15.49 19.82 -14.26
C LEU A 185 14.32 20.28 -15.12
N GLN A 186 13.12 20.38 -14.54
CA GLN A 186 11.93 20.90 -15.20
C GLN A 186 11.82 22.43 -15.14
N GLY A 187 12.83 23.13 -14.59
CA GLY A 187 12.85 24.59 -14.48
C GLY A 187 11.88 25.18 -13.45
N LEU A 188 11.27 24.35 -12.59
CA LEU A 188 10.26 24.76 -11.60
C LEU A 188 10.88 25.32 -10.31
N THR A 189 12.16 25.08 -10.08
CA THR A 189 12.92 25.73 -9.01
C THR A 189 14.13 26.42 -9.61
N PRO A 190 14.43 27.67 -9.23
CA PRO A 190 15.55 28.43 -9.80
C PRO A 190 16.92 27.85 -9.42
N ARG A 191 16.99 27.06 -8.35
CA ARG A 191 18.20 26.42 -7.86
C ARG A 191 17.94 24.95 -7.54
N SER A 192 18.99 24.14 -7.63
CA SER A 192 18.90 22.74 -7.23
C SER A 192 18.90 22.66 -5.70
N LEU A 193 17.73 22.38 -5.11
CA LEU A 193 17.58 22.18 -3.67
C LEU A 193 17.98 20.76 -3.23
N ALA A 194 18.28 19.87 -4.17
CA ALA A 194 18.71 18.50 -3.90
C ALA A 194 20.01 18.44 -3.09
N THR A 195 20.85 19.48 -3.17
CA THR A 195 22.10 19.64 -2.43
C THR A 195 21.90 20.02 -0.96
N VAL A 196 20.75 20.60 -0.62
CA VAL A 196 20.39 21.01 0.74
C VAL A 196 19.94 19.82 1.59
N VAL A 197 19.52 18.73 0.94
CA VAL A 197 19.12 17.50 1.62
C VAL A 197 20.33 16.87 2.31
N PRO A 198 20.39 16.86 3.65
CA PRO A 198 21.57 16.39 4.36
C PRO A 198 21.86 14.93 4.00
N PRO A 199 23.14 14.55 3.89
CA PRO A 199 23.48 13.14 3.83
C PRO A 199 23.06 12.53 5.17
N VAL A 200 22.11 11.60 5.12
CA VAL A 200 21.84 10.77 6.30
C VAL A 200 23.03 9.82 6.39
N ALA A 201 23.79 9.91 7.47
CA ALA A 201 24.90 9.00 7.75
C ALA A 201 24.36 7.57 7.93
N GLY A 202 24.15 6.88 6.81
CA GLY A 202 24.00 5.44 6.76
C GLY A 202 25.38 4.85 6.76
N TRP A 203 25.96 4.72 7.94
CA TRP A 203 27.13 3.87 8.11
C TRP A 203 26.72 2.47 7.67
N ARG A 204 27.18 2.10 6.47
CA ARG A 204 27.16 0.71 5.99
C ARG A 204 27.79 -0.10 7.13
N ASP A 205 27.10 -1.15 7.58
CA ASP A 205 27.54 -2.09 8.63
C ASP A 205 27.27 -1.75 10.11
N THR A 206 26.47 -0.74 10.45
CA THR A 206 26.08 -0.52 11.88
C THR A 206 25.06 -1.53 12.41
N GLY A 207 24.42 -2.29 11.55
CA GLY A 207 23.59 -3.42 11.92
C GLY A 207 24.08 -4.67 11.21
N VAL A 208 24.85 -5.50 11.90
CA VAL A 208 25.03 -6.89 11.47
C VAL A 208 23.62 -7.49 11.40
N PRO A 209 23.14 -7.97 10.24
CA PRO A 209 21.89 -8.71 10.19
C PRO A 209 22.00 -9.82 11.22
N LYS A 210 21.12 -9.84 12.23
CA LYS A 210 21.10 -10.92 13.20
C LYS A 210 20.71 -12.18 12.44
N ALA A 211 21.71 -12.96 12.03
CA ALA A 211 21.48 -14.25 11.42
C ALA A 211 20.70 -15.10 12.42
N ILE A 212 19.63 -15.72 11.94
CA ILE A 212 18.92 -16.72 12.73
C ILE A 212 19.85 -17.91 12.94
N ARG A 213 19.89 -18.46 14.15
CA ARG A 213 20.66 -19.68 14.40
C ARG A 213 20.01 -20.85 13.68
N THR A 214 20.80 -21.83 13.25
CA THR A 214 20.31 -23.03 12.58
C THR A 214 19.25 -23.74 13.41
N GLU A 215 19.41 -23.79 14.73
CA GLU A 215 18.45 -24.39 15.65
C GLU A 215 17.11 -23.62 15.68
N ASP A 216 17.17 -22.28 15.62
CA ASP A 216 15.97 -21.43 15.57
C ASP A 216 15.21 -21.61 14.25
N ALA A 217 15.94 -21.73 13.14
CA ALA A 217 15.36 -22.03 11.83
C ALA A 217 14.69 -23.41 11.81
N HIS A 218 15.33 -24.44 12.37
CA HIS A 218 14.72 -25.76 12.51
C HIS A 218 13.48 -25.75 13.40
N ARG A 219 13.48 -24.99 14.50
CA ARG A 219 12.30 -24.83 15.36
C ARG A 219 11.13 -24.16 14.63
N LEU A 220 11.41 -23.13 13.82
CA LEU A 220 10.39 -22.49 12.98
C LEU A 220 9.80 -23.48 11.96
N LEU A 221 10.64 -24.23 11.26
CA LEU A 221 10.20 -25.26 10.30
C LEU A 221 9.40 -26.39 10.96
N ALA A 222 9.75 -26.78 12.19
CA ALA A 222 9.03 -27.78 12.95
C ALA A 222 7.69 -27.27 13.52
N SER A 223 7.53 -25.95 13.67
CA SER A 223 6.30 -25.34 14.20
C SER A 223 5.14 -25.25 13.19
N CYS A 224 5.43 -25.45 11.90
CA CYS A 224 4.41 -25.46 10.85
C CYS A 224 3.57 -26.75 10.90
N ASP A 225 2.26 -26.63 11.11
CA ASP A 225 1.32 -27.75 11.04
C ASP A 225 1.11 -28.20 9.59
N ARG A 226 1.70 -29.33 9.21
CA ARG A 226 1.58 -29.87 7.85
C ARG A 226 0.28 -30.66 7.61
N GLY A 227 -0.59 -30.76 8.61
CA GLY A 227 -1.97 -31.25 8.45
C GLY A 227 -2.93 -30.20 7.89
N ASP A 228 -2.55 -28.92 7.91
CA ASP A 228 -3.34 -27.80 7.41
C ASP A 228 -2.72 -27.19 6.12
N PRO A 229 -3.51 -26.84 5.10
CA PRO A 229 -2.99 -26.22 3.88
C PRO A 229 -2.18 -24.93 4.09
N ILE A 230 -2.48 -24.13 5.12
CA ILE A 230 -1.69 -22.93 5.42
C ILE A 230 -0.33 -23.33 5.97
N GLY A 231 -0.28 -24.31 6.88
CA GLY A 231 0.99 -24.76 7.44
C GLY A 231 1.88 -25.50 6.44
N ILE A 232 1.31 -26.21 5.45
CA ILE A 232 2.08 -26.75 4.31
C ILE A 232 2.73 -25.60 3.52
N ARG A 233 1.96 -24.55 3.18
CA ARG A 233 2.47 -23.40 2.45
C ARG A 233 3.55 -22.66 3.24
N ASP A 234 3.30 -22.38 4.51
CA ASP A 234 4.23 -21.65 5.36
C ASP A 234 5.53 -22.45 5.56
N TYR A 235 5.44 -23.78 5.67
CA TYR A 235 6.60 -24.66 5.68
C TYR A 235 7.42 -24.56 4.38
N ALA A 236 6.76 -24.63 3.22
CA ALA A 236 7.43 -24.53 1.92
C ALA A 236 8.15 -23.18 1.75
N ILE A 237 7.48 -22.07 2.10
CA ILE A 237 8.06 -20.72 2.07
C ILE A 237 9.29 -20.64 2.98
N LEU A 238 9.17 -21.08 4.24
CA LEU A 238 10.28 -21.04 5.19
C LEU A 238 11.44 -21.94 4.75
N MET A 239 11.16 -23.08 4.13
CA MET A 239 12.17 -23.99 3.61
C MET A 239 12.96 -23.33 2.48
N LEU A 240 12.28 -22.70 1.51
CA LEU A 240 12.92 -21.96 0.42
C LEU A 240 13.78 -20.80 0.92
N VAL A 241 13.27 -20.01 1.87
CA VAL A 241 14.02 -18.90 2.47
C VAL A 241 15.26 -19.40 3.22
N THR A 242 15.12 -20.48 4.01
CA THR A 242 16.22 -20.98 4.85
C THR A 242 17.28 -21.77 4.08
N ARG A 243 16.90 -22.51 3.03
CA ARG A 243 17.81 -23.36 2.25
C ARG A 243 18.45 -22.64 1.07
N LEU A 244 17.70 -21.78 0.39
CA LEU A 244 18.14 -21.13 -0.84
C LEU A 244 18.43 -19.64 -0.66
N GLY A 245 18.08 -19.05 0.49
CA GLY A 245 18.32 -17.63 0.76
C GLY A 245 17.46 -16.70 -0.09
N LEU A 246 16.37 -17.21 -0.69
CA LEU A 246 15.47 -16.42 -1.51
C LEU A 246 14.80 -15.32 -0.69
N ARG A 247 14.66 -14.15 -1.29
CA ARG A 247 13.89 -13.04 -0.74
C ARG A 247 12.40 -13.40 -0.78
N SER A 248 11.62 -12.81 0.11
CA SER A 248 10.18 -13.04 0.16
C SER A 248 9.46 -12.76 -1.16
N ALA A 249 9.92 -11.76 -1.93
CA ALA A 249 9.39 -11.47 -3.25
C ALA A 249 9.71 -12.57 -4.26
N GLU A 250 10.92 -13.14 -4.23
CA GLU A 250 11.33 -14.22 -5.14
C GLU A 250 10.51 -15.48 -4.84
N VAL A 251 10.35 -15.84 -3.57
CA VAL A 251 9.48 -16.97 -3.16
C VAL A 251 8.03 -16.77 -3.59
N ALA A 252 7.53 -15.54 -3.55
CA ALA A 252 6.14 -15.23 -3.90
C ALA A 252 5.85 -15.27 -5.41
N HIS A 253 6.87 -15.14 -6.26
CA HIS A 253 6.72 -15.16 -7.72
C HIS A 253 7.29 -16.44 -8.36
N LEU A 254 7.72 -17.41 -7.56
CA LEU A 254 8.25 -18.68 -8.06
C LEU A 254 7.13 -19.48 -8.74
N GLU A 255 7.33 -19.84 -9.99
CA GLU A 255 6.43 -20.66 -10.79
C GLU A 255 6.99 -22.09 -10.95
N PHE A 256 6.17 -23.03 -11.39
CA PHE A 256 6.63 -24.40 -11.63
C PHE A 256 7.64 -24.49 -12.78
N ASP A 257 7.59 -23.55 -13.72
CA ASP A 257 8.51 -23.46 -14.86
C ASP A 257 9.92 -22.95 -14.46
N ASP A 258 10.09 -22.45 -13.23
CA ASP A 258 11.38 -22.01 -12.68
C ASP A 258 12.23 -23.17 -12.09
N ILE A 259 11.75 -24.42 -12.19
CA ILE A 259 12.35 -25.62 -11.57
C ILE A 259 13.03 -26.51 -12.61
#